data_AF-A0A7Y5QEM5-F1
#
_entry.id   AF-A0A7Y5QEM5-F1
#
_cell.length_a   1.000
_cell.length_b   1.000
_cell.length_c   1.000
_cell.angle_alpha   90.00
_cell.angle_beta   90.00
_cell.angle_gamma   90.00
#
_symmetry.space_group_name_H-M   'P 1'
#
loop_
_entity.id
_entity.type
_entity.pdbx_description
1 polymer ?
#
loop_
_entity_poly.entity_id
_entity_poly.type
_entity_poly.pdbx_seq_one_letter_code
_entity_poly.pdbx_strand_id
1 'polypeptide(L)'
;MVTLTHLDWQPVILLKVVRLPFGTFGGLSLNRGYLALDDKQLLYADWTLEAEERAESVVCDTGWILPALPDVPTQLKGAGAKRIPSGTWVLPYSDSLYTLFSAASTSLVRLIKRIETHPTDPRTLTALINLSQVL
;
A
#
# COMPACT_ATOMS: atom_id res chain seq x y z
N MET A 1 -5.48 -17.09 24.60
CA MET A 1 -5.09 -16.41 23.35
C MET A 1 -3.84 -17.09 22.83
N VAL A 2 -3.84 -17.53 21.58
CA VAL A 2 -2.63 -18.05 20.95
C VAL A 2 -1.83 -16.85 20.44
N THR A 3 -0.60 -16.72 20.91
CA THR A 3 0.33 -15.68 20.48
C THR A 3 1.03 -16.12 19.21
N LEU A 4 0.97 -15.30 18.16
CA LEU A 4 1.60 -15.55 16.87
C LEU A 4 3.00 -14.89 16.78
N THR A 5 3.61 -14.63 17.94
CA THR A 5 4.94 -14.03 18.10
C THR A 5 6.06 -14.88 17.50
N HIS A 6 5.82 -16.18 17.36
CA HIS A 6 6.77 -17.15 16.81
C HIS A 6 6.87 -17.09 15.27
N LEU A 7 5.94 -16.41 14.60
CA LEU A 7 5.98 -16.24 13.14
C LEU A 7 7.02 -15.18 12.75
N ASP A 8 7.62 -15.37 11.57
CA ASP A 8 8.56 -14.40 10.98
C ASP A 8 7.81 -13.21 10.38
N TRP A 9 7.55 -12.20 11.21
CA TRP A 9 6.84 -10.99 10.83
C TRP A 9 7.75 -10.01 10.10
N GLN A 10 7.52 -9.81 8.81
CA GLN A 10 8.30 -8.93 7.97
C GLN A 10 7.62 -7.57 7.79
N PRO A 11 8.32 -6.45 8.04
CA PRO A 11 7.77 -5.12 7.76
C PRO A 11 7.68 -4.89 6.25
N VAL A 12 6.53 -4.41 5.79
CA VAL A 12 6.28 -4.17 4.37
C VAL A 12 5.59 -2.84 4.11
N ILE A 13 5.70 -2.38 2.87
CA ILE A 13 4.88 -1.32 2.30
C ILE A 13 3.89 -1.97 1.33
N LEU A 14 2.60 -1.68 1.52
CA LEU A 14 1.53 -2.04 0.61
C LEU A 14 1.21 -0.84 -0.28
N LEU A 15 1.55 -0.95 -1.57
CA LEU A 15 1.36 0.12 -2.55
C LEU A 15 0.36 -0.32 -3.61
N LYS A 16 -0.69 0.46 -3.82
CA LYS A 16 -1.70 0.19 -4.85
C LYS A 16 -2.03 1.45 -5.62
N VAL A 17 -1.91 1.40 -6.95
CA VAL A 17 -2.51 2.41 -7.83
C VAL A 17 -4.02 2.19 -7.82
N VAL A 18 -4.76 3.18 -7.35
CA VAL A 18 -6.22 3.14 -7.26
C VAL A 18 -6.84 3.77 -8.50
N ARG A 19 -7.98 3.24 -8.94
CA ARG A 19 -8.77 3.81 -10.03
C ARG A 19 -9.85 4.72 -9.46
N LEU A 20 -10.10 5.85 -10.13
CA LEU A 20 -11.27 6.69 -9.87
C LEU A 20 -12.46 6.15 -10.68
N PRO A 21 -13.70 6.40 -10.24
CA PRO A 21 -14.91 5.85 -10.87
C PRO A 21 -15.09 6.20 -12.36
N PHE A 22 -14.38 7.20 -12.88
CA PHE A 22 -14.45 7.63 -14.29
C PHE A 22 -13.07 7.69 -14.99
N GLY A 23 -12.04 7.02 -14.45
CA GLY A 23 -10.67 7.10 -14.99
C GLY A 23 -9.93 5.76 -14.96
N THR A 24 -8.89 5.65 -15.80
CA THR A 24 -8.02 4.46 -15.87
C THR A 24 -7.12 4.32 -14.64
N PHE A 25 -6.66 5.43 -14.05
CA PHE A 25 -5.91 5.53 -12.80
C PHE A 25 -6.24 6.84 -12.08
N GLY A 26 -6.11 6.88 -10.77
CA GLY A 26 -6.66 7.97 -9.96
C GLY A 26 -5.86 8.38 -8.73
N GLY A 27 -4.98 7.54 -8.22
CA GLY A 27 -4.14 7.89 -7.08
C GLY A 27 -3.28 6.74 -6.59
N LEU A 28 -2.58 6.97 -5.48
CA LEU A 28 -1.75 5.98 -4.80
C LEU A 28 -2.33 5.73 -3.41
N SER A 29 -2.83 4.51 -3.19
CA SER A 29 -3.09 3.99 -1.86
C SER A 29 -1.79 3.42 -1.31
N LEU A 30 -1.37 3.94 -0.16
CA LEU A 30 -0.15 3.55 0.52
C LEU A 30 -0.50 3.14 1.94
N ASN A 31 -0.03 1.98 2.36
CA ASN A 31 -0.10 1.53 3.75
C ASN A 31 1.22 0.85 4.14
N ARG A 32 1.50 0.78 5.45
CA ARG A 32 2.58 0.00 6.03
C ARG A 32 2.00 -1.00 7.03
N GLY A 33 2.72 -2.09 7.28
CA GLY A 33 2.30 -3.10 8.23
C GLY A 33 3.29 -4.25 8.27
N TYR A 34 2.90 -5.32 8.94
CA TYR A 34 3.70 -6.55 9.00
C TYR A 34 2.96 -7.68 8.31
N LEU A 35 3.70 -8.51 7.59
CA LEU A 35 3.20 -9.73 7.00
C LEU A 35 3.94 -10.94 7.57
N ALA A 36 3.22 -12.04 7.76
CA ALA A 36 3.78 -13.32 8.14
C ALA A 36 3.08 -14.43 7.35
N LEU A 37 3.74 -15.57 7.19
CA LEU A 37 3.10 -16.78 6.68
C LEU A 37 2.86 -17.76 7.81
N ASP A 38 1.63 -18.26 7.88
CA ASP A 38 1.23 -19.37 8.74
C ASP A 38 0.60 -20.46 7.86
N ASP A 39 1.25 -21.63 7.77
CA ASP A 39 0.89 -22.71 6.84
C ASP A 39 0.47 -22.21 5.44
N LYS A 40 1.30 -21.34 4.84
CA LYS A 40 1.12 -20.66 3.54
C LYS A 40 0.04 -19.59 3.50
N GLN A 41 -0.76 -19.43 4.55
CA GLN A 41 -1.73 -18.34 4.65
C GLN A 41 -1.00 -17.06 5.02
N LEU A 42 -1.25 -16.01 4.24
CA LEU A 42 -0.65 -14.71 4.47
C LEU A 42 -1.47 -13.96 5.51
N LEU A 43 -0.83 -13.69 6.64
CA LEU A 43 -1.38 -12.90 7.72
C LEU A 43 -0.88 -11.46 7.66
N TYR A 44 -1.71 -10.53 8.14
CA TYR A 44 -1.41 -9.11 8.23
C TYR A 44 -1.60 -8.62 9.67
N ALA A 45 -0.63 -7.82 10.13
CA ALA A 45 -0.75 -7.04 11.36
C ALA A 45 -0.55 -5.56 11.06
N ASP A 46 -1.26 -4.71 11.80
CA ASP A 46 -1.09 -3.26 11.71
C ASP A 46 0.32 -2.85 12.14
N TRP A 47 0.82 -1.76 11.56
CA TRP A 47 2.14 -1.21 11.86
C TRP A 47 2.32 -0.77 13.31
N THR A 48 1.24 -0.38 14.00
CA THR A 48 1.33 0.09 15.39
C THR A 48 1.41 -1.05 16.41
N LEU A 49 1.34 -2.31 15.97
CA LEU A 49 1.41 -3.46 16.87
C LEU A 49 2.86 -3.91 17.07
N GLU A 50 3.30 -3.84 18.33
CA GLU A 50 4.55 -4.44 18.76
C GLU A 50 4.52 -5.96 18.54
N ALA A 51 5.69 -6.59 18.44
CA ALA A 51 5.79 -8.02 18.14
C ALA A 51 4.98 -8.87 19.12
N GLU A 52 5.06 -8.55 20.41
CA GLU A 52 4.39 -9.25 21.52
C GLU A 52 2.86 -9.11 21.49
N GLU A 53 2.34 -8.06 20.87
CA GLU A 53 0.91 -7.76 20.78
C GLU A 53 0.22 -8.52 19.63
N ARG A 54 0.97 -9.18 18.76
CA ARG A 54 0.46 -9.92 17.59
C ARG A 54 -0.16 -11.25 18.00
N ALA A 55 -1.37 -11.18 18.53
CA ALA A 55 -2.23 -12.32 18.80
C ALA A 55 -3.27 -12.52 17.68
N GLU A 56 -3.83 -13.73 17.57
CA GLU A 56 -4.86 -14.08 16.56
C GLU A 56 -6.03 -13.08 16.48
N SER A 57 -6.41 -12.45 17.59
CA SER A 57 -7.56 -11.53 17.63
C SER A 57 -7.33 -10.18 16.94
N VAL A 58 -6.06 -9.79 16.73
CA VAL A 58 -5.68 -8.50 16.13
C VAL A 58 -4.96 -8.67 14.79
N VAL A 59 -4.50 -9.89 14.51
CA VAL A 59 -3.96 -10.30 13.21
C VAL A 59 -5.10 -10.67 12.27
N CYS A 60 -4.95 -10.33 10.99
CA CYS A 60 -5.95 -10.60 9.97
C CYS A 60 -5.43 -11.59 8.93
N ASP A 61 -6.19 -12.65 8.66
CA ASP A 61 -6.04 -13.39 7.40
C ASP A 61 -6.36 -12.45 6.22
N THR A 62 -5.41 -12.37 5.28
CA THR A 62 -5.54 -11.53 4.09
C THR A 62 -6.32 -12.20 2.98
N GLY A 63 -6.53 -13.52 3.08
CA GLY A 63 -7.06 -14.43 2.10
C GLY A 63 -6.05 -14.85 1.03
N TRP A 64 -4.79 -14.42 1.11
CA TRP A 64 -3.74 -14.84 0.17
C TRP A 64 -3.09 -16.13 0.65
N ILE A 65 -2.83 -17.03 -0.30
CA ILE A 65 -2.03 -18.24 -0.08
C ILE A 65 -0.76 -18.06 -0.89
N LEU A 66 0.39 -18.05 -0.22
CA LEU A 66 1.70 -17.89 -0.84
C LEU A 66 2.65 -18.99 -0.35
N PRO A 67 3.52 -19.54 -1.22
CA PRO A 67 4.48 -20.54 -0.80
C PRO A 67 5.58 -19.97 0.10
N ALA A 68 5.92 -18.69 -0.08
CA ALA A 68 6.92 -17.95 0.69
C ALA A 68 6.61 -16.44 0.62
N LEU A 69 7.10 -15.67 1.60
CA LEU A 69 7.03 -14.21 1.55
C LEU A 69 7.97 -13.71 0.45
N PRO A 70 7.55 -12.71 -0.33
CA PRO A 70 8.39 -12.20 -1.40
C PRO A 70 9.51 -11.31 -0.84
N ASP A 71 10.77 -11.72 -1.06
CA ASP A 71 11.96 -10.93 -0.72
C ASP A 71 12.18 -9.73 -1.66
N VAL A 72 11.49 -9.71 -2.80
CA VAL A 72 11.55 -8.66 -3.82
C VAL A 72 10.17 -8.04 -4.05
N PRO A 73 10.11 -6.77 -4.52
CA PRO A 73 8.86 -6.13 -4.91
C PRO A 73 7.97 -7.04 -5.76
N THR A 74 6.81 -7.42 -5.21
CA THR A 74 5.93 -8.41 -5.84
C THR A 74 4.50 -7.90 -5.87
N GLN A 75 3.85 -8.01 -7.02
CA GLN A 75 2.44 -7.67 -7.16
C GLN A 75 1.57 -8.88 -6.90
N LEU A 76 0.68 -8.79 -5.90
CA LEU A 76 -0.30 -9.83 -5.62
C LEU A 76 -1.34 -9.86 -6.73
N LYS A 77 -1.52 -11.00 -7.40
CA LYS A 77 -2.49 -11.18 -8.50
C LYS A 77 -3.34 -12.41 -8.21
N GLY A 78 -4.66 -12.21 -8.22
CA GLY A 78 -5.62 -13.26 -7.91
C GLY A 78 -7.06 -12.79 -8.08
N ALA A 79 -7.98 -13.74 -8.00
CA ALA A 79 -9.42 -13.52 -8.05
C ALA A 79 -10.06 -13.58 -6.65
N GLY A 80 -11.26 -13.02 -6.52
CA GLY A 80 -12.04 -13.00 -5.29
C GLY A 80 -11.78 -11.77 -4.41
N ALA A 81 -12.69 -11.56 -3.45
CA ALA A 81 -12.52 -10.54 -2.42
C ALA A 81 -11.42 -10.97 -1.47
N LYS A 82 -10.37 -10.16 -1.35
CA LYS A 82 -9.22 -10.35 -0.47
C LYS A 82 -9.04 -9.09 0.37
N ARG A 83 -8.54 -9.23 1.60
CA ARG A 83 -8.36 -8.07 2.49
C ARG A 83 -7.27 -7.14 1.97
N ILE A 84 -6.21 -7.71 1.41
CA ILE A 84 -5.26 -6.99 0.56
C ILE A 84 -5.74 -7.16 -0.89
N PRO A 85 -6.20 -6.10 -1.58
CA PRO A 85 -6.80 -6.27 -2.90
C PRO A 85 -5.80 -6.74 -3.96
N SER A 86 -6.27 -7.55 -4.92
CA SER A 86 -5.49 -7.94 -6.11
C SER A 86 -4.98 -6.73 -6.89
N GLY A 87 -3.73 -6.76 -7.32
CA GLY A 87 -2.99 -5.67 -7.96
C GLY A 87 -2.20 -4.78 -6.98
N THR A 88 -2.21 -5.09 -5.68
CA THR A 88 -1.37 -4.41 -4.68
C THR A 88 0.06 -4.93 -4.76
N TRP A 89 1.03 -4.01 -4.77
CA TRP A 89 2.44 -4.30 -4.62
C TRP A 89 2.80 -4.45 -3.15
N VAL A 90 3.49 -5.54 -2.82
CA VAL A 90 4.17 -5.76 -1.55
C VAL A 90 5.63 -5.42 -1.77
N LEU A 91 6.11 -4.40 -1.05
CA LEU A 91 7.50 -3.94 -1.11
C LEU A 91 8.16 -4.18 0.25
N PRO A 92 9.45 -4.54 0.31
CA PRO A 92 10.20 -4.50 1.56
C PRO A 92 10.14 -3.12 2.19
N TYR A 93 9.98 -3.05 3.52
CA TYR A 93 9.92 -1.76 4.19
C TYR A 93 11.26 -1.04 4.20
N SER A 94 11.21 0.27 3.96
CA SER A 94 12.29 1.21 4.17
C SER A 94 11.68 2.58 4.46
N ASP A 95 12.16 3.29 5.48
CA ASP A 95 11.65 4.61 5.83
C ASP A 95 11.81 5.63 4.69
N SER A 96 12.91 5.55 3.94
CA SER A 96 13.16 6.44 2.80
C SER A 96 12.15 6.19 1.67
N LEU A 97 11.87 4.92 1.37
CA LEU A 97 10.91 4.52 0.35
C LEU A 97 9.48 4.91 0.75
N TYR A 98 9.11 4.64 2.00
CA TYR A 98 7.79 5.00 2.52
C TYR A 98 7.58 6.52 2.52
N THR A 99 8.60 7.29 2.94
CA THR A 99 8.55 8.76 2.92
C THR A 99 8.40 9.29 1.50
N LEU A 100 9.14 8.73 0.54
CA LEU A 100 9.06 9.12 -0.86
C LEU A 100 7.65 8.90 -1.43
N PHE A 101 7.09 7.70 -1.28
CA PHE A 101 5.74 7.41 -1.77
C PHE A 101 4.66 8.22 -1.03
N SER A 102 4.83 8.48 0.27
CA SER A 102 3.92 9.32 1.05
C SER A 102 3.91 10.76 0.54
N ALA A 103 5.09 11.31 0.26
CA ALA A 103 5.24 12.66 -0.30
C ALA A 103 4.66 12.76 -1.72
N ALA A 104 4.88 11.73 -2.54
CA ALA A 104 4.31 11.64 -3.89
C ALA A 104 2.78 11.57 -3.85
N SER A 105 2.21 10.68 -3.02
CA SER A 105 0.75 10.56 -2.83
C SER A 105 0.13 11.88 -2.35
N THR A 106 0.75 12.52 -1.36
CA THR A 106 0.30 13.84 -0.86
C THR A 106 0.34 14.91 -1.95
N SER A 107 1.39 14.92 -2.78
CA SER A 107 1.53 15.89 -3.87
C SER A 107 0.47 15.69 -4.96
N LEU A 108 0.15 14.44 -5.30
CA LEU A 108 -0.94 14.10 -6.22
C LEU A 108 -2.30 14.56 -5.68
N VAL A 109 -2.60 14.29 -4.41
CA VAL A 109 -3.84 14.74 -3.77
C VAL A 109 -3.96 16.26 -3.79
N ARG A 110 -2.88 16.99 -3.48
CA ARG A 110 -2.87 18.46 -3.53
C ARG A 110 -3.11 18.97 -4.96
N LEU A 111 -2.49 18.36 -5.97
CA LEU A 111 -2.71 18.72 -7.36
C LEU A 111 -4.17 18.50 -7.78
N ILE A 112 -4.74 17.34 -7.47
CA ILE A 112 -6.15 17.03 -7.75
C ILE A 112 -7.07 18.06 -7.11
N LYS A 113 -6.89 18.36 -5.81
CA LYS A 113 -7.67 19.37 -5.10
C LYS A 113 -7.55 20.76 -5.75
N ARG A 114 -6.38 21.07 -6.30
CA ARG A 114 -6.14 22.33 -6.98
C ARG A 114 -6.88 22.40 -8.32
N ILE A 115 -6.88 21.31 -9.09
CA ILE A 115 -7.66 21.20 -10.33
C ILE A 115 -9.15 21.36 -10.02
N GLU A 116 -9.64 20.70 -8.97
CA GLU A 116 -11.04 20.76 -8.54
C GLU A 116 -11.48 22.17 -8.17
N THR A 117 -10.62 22.92 -7.45
CA THR A 117 -10.99 24.25 -6.92
C THR A 117 -10.62 25.41 -7.85
N HIS A 118 -9.54 25.28 -8.63
CA HIS A 118 -8.96 26.35 -9.45
C HIS A 118 -8.39 25.79 -10.78
N PRO A 119 -9.23 25.25 -11.69
CA PRO A 119 -8.78 24.48 -12.85
C PRO A 119 -7.97 25.30 -13.86
N THR A 120 -8.24 26.60 -13.98
CA THR A 120 -7.58 27.50 -14.95
C THR A 120 -6.58 28.46 -14.32
N ASP A 121 -6.32 28.35 -13.01
CA ASP A 121 -5.33 29.18 -12.33
C ASP A 121 -3.93 28.93 -12.93
N PRO A 122 -3.14 29.97 -13.28
CA PRO A 122 -1.86 29.80 -13.95
C PRO A 122 -0.91 28.84 -13.24
N ARG A 123 -0.92 28.83 -11.91
CA ARG A 123 -0.08 27.93 -11.12
C ARG A 123 -0.61 26.48 -11.13
N THR A 124 -1.91 26.25 -11.34
CA THR A 124 -2.46 24.90 -11.62
C THR A 124 -1.94 24.40 -12.95
N LEU A 125 -1.97 25.26 -13.98
CA LEU A 125 -1.47 24.94 -15.32
C LEU A 125 0.04 24.64 -15.29
N THR A 126 0.84 25.45 -14.59
CA THR A 126 2.28 25.19 -14.42
C THR A 126 2.55 23.84 -13.76
N ALA A 127 1.79 23.49 -12.70
CA ALA A 127 1.96 22.20 -12.03
C ALA A 127 1.64 21.02 -12.96
N LEU A 128 0.62 21.15 -13.81
CA LEU A 128 0.27 20.14 -14.82
C LEU A 128 1.31 20.02 -15.93
N ILE A 129 1.84 21.15 -16.41
CA ILE A 129 2.93 21.17 -17.40
C ILE A 129 4.14 20.43 -16.84
N ASN A 130 4.58 20.76 -15.62
CA ASN A 130 5.71 20.09 -14.98
C ASN A 130 5.48 18.58 -14.81
N LEU A 131 4.26 18.17 -14.44
CA LEU A 131 3.92 16.75 -14.31
C LEU A 131 3.99 16.03 -15.67
N SER A 132 3.50 16.65 -16.74
CA SER A 132 3.48 16.07 -18.08
C SER A 132 4.88 15.84 -18.69
N GLN A 133 5.90 16.50 -18.16
CA GLN A 133 7.29 16.34 -18.59
C GLN A 133 8.00 15.16 -17.92
N VAL A 134 7.42 14.60 -16.85
CA VAL A 134 7.98 13.46 -16.10
C VAL A 134 7.37 12.13 -16.57
N LEU A 135 6.27 12.18 -17.34
CA LEU A 135 5.57 11.03 -17.91
C LEU A 135 6.02 10.77 -19.35
#